data_AF-A0A239HIJ4-F1
#
_entry.id   AF-A0A239HIJ4-F1
#
_cell.length_a   1.000
_cell.length_b   1.000
_cell.length_c   1.000
_cell.angle_alpha   90.00
_cell.angle_beta   90.00
_cell.angle_gamma   90.00
#
_symmetry.space_group_name_H-M   'P 1'
#
loop_
_entity.id
_entity.type
_entity.pdbx_description
1 polymer ?
#
loop_
_entity_poly.entity_id
_entity_poly.type
_entity_poly.pdbx_seq_one_letter_code
_entity_poly.pdbx_strand_id
1 'polypeptide(L)'
;MVDVGLFISYILIGVCLLTAVGMPLVKAFGDPDSLKKMGMGVGALIVVFLVSFFLADGTPQGDASSTTAKMVGAGLTTFYILAIGAIGGIVYTEIKKAAE
;
A
#
# COMPACT_ATOMS: atom_id res chain seq x y z
N MET A 1 28.27 3.84 -31.89
CA MET A 1 28.63 4.52 -30.62
C MET A 1 27.45 4.64 -29.66
N VAL A 2 26.19 4.73 -30.14
CA VAL A 2 24.99 4.79 -29.27
C VAL A 2 24.63 3.43 -28.65
N ASP A 3 24.87 2.30 -29.34
CA ASP A 3 24.58 0.94 -28.84
C ASP A 3 25.23 0.61 -27.48
N VAL A 4 26.50 0.96 -27.28
CA VAL A 4 27.22 0.65 -26.04
C VAL A 4 26.66 1.44 -24.86
N GLY A 5 26.32 2.72 -25.08
CA GLY A 5 25.70 3.56 -24.05
C GLY A 5 24.31 3.07 -23.66
N LEU A 6 23.51 2.63 -24.63
CA LEU A 6 22.19 2.09 -24.39
C LEU A 6 22.25 0.74 -23.65
N PHE A 7 23.18 -0.14 -24.04
CA PHE A 7 23.39 -1.43 -23.39
C PHE A 7 23.80 -1.29 -21.91
N ILE A 8 24.71 -0.36 -21.61
CA ILE A 8 25.11 -0.05 -20.23
C ILE A 8 23.92 0.50 -19.43
N SER A 9 23.10 1.36 -20.03
CA SER A 9 21.91 1.92 -19.37
C SER A 9 20.88 0.84 -19.01
N TYR A 10 20.66 -0.14 -19.89
CA TYR A 10 19.79 -1.28 -19.59
C TYR A 10 20.30 -2.14 -18.43
N ILE A 11 21.61 -2.41 -18.37
CA ILE A 11 22.22 -3.13 -17.26
C ILE A 11 22.05 -2.33 -15.96
N LEU A 12 22.28 -1.03 -16.00
CA LEU A 12 22.14 -0.15 -14.84
C LEU A 12 20.69 -0.13 -14.33
N ILE A 13 19.70 -0.05 -15.22
CA ILE A 13 18.28 -0.14 -14.84
C ILE A 13 17.98 -1.50 -14.19
N GLY A 14 18.52 -2.60 -14.74
CA GLY A 14 18.36 -3.93 -14.15
C GLY A 14 18.92 -4.01 -12.71
N VAL A 15 20.11 -3.47 -12.48
CA VAL A 15 20.73 -3.42 -11.14
C VAL A 15 19.96 -2.49 -10.20
N CYS A 16 19.48 -1.34 -10.69
CA CYS A 16 18.62 -0.46 -9.93
C CYS A 16 17.33 -1.16 -9.50
N LEU A 17 16.69 -1.92 -10.40
CA LEU A 17 15.48 -2.66 -10.07
C LEU A 17 15.76 -3.73 -8.99
N LEU A 18 16.84 -4.49 -9.16
CA LEU A 18 17.26 -5.52 -8.22
C LEU A 18 17.57 -4.95 -6.84
N THR A 19 18.26 -3.81 -6.78
CA THR A 19 18.63 -3.17 -5.51
C THR A 19 17.46 -2.43 -4.88
N ALA A 20 16.61 -1.75 -5.66
CA ALA A 20 15.42 -1.05 -5.18
C ALA A 20 14.39 -2.00 -4.59
N VAL A 21 14.29 -3.25 -5.08
CA VAL A 21 13.41 -4.28 -4.50
C VAL A 21 14.15 -5.12 -3.46
N GLY A 22 15.41 -5.50 -3.74
CA GLY A 22 16.19 -6.41 -2.91
C GLY A 22 16.65 -5.80 -1.58
N MET A 23 17.09 -4.54 -1.56
CA MET A 23 17.52 -3.91 -0.30
C MET A 23 16.38 -3.76 0.73
N PRO A 24 15.18 -3.29 0.36
CA PRO A 24 14.06 -3.25 1.29
C PRO A 24 13.72 -4.63 1.86
N LEU A 25 13.77 -5.68 1.04
CA LEU A 25 13.52 -7.05 1.50
C LEU A 25 14.57 -7.54 2.49
N VAL A 26 15.86 -7.36 2.18
CA VAL A 26 16.96 -7.77 3.10
C VAL A 26 16.88 -6.98 4.41
N LYS A 27 16.60 -5.68 4.35
CA LYS A 27 16.43 -4.86 5.57
C LYS A 27 15.18 -5.25 6.37
N ALA A 28 14.09 -5.64 5.70
CA ALA A 28 12.88 -6.11 6.36
C ALA A 28 13.13 -7.40 7.18
N PHE A 29 13.98 -8.30 6.69
CA PHE A 29 14.31 -9.54 7.40
C PHE A 29 15.48 -9.39 8.40
N GLY A 30 16.42 -8.49 8.14
CA GLY A 30 17.60 -8.29 8.99
C GLY A 30 17.39 -7.40 10.21
N ASP A 31 16.48 -6.40 10.12
CA ASP A 31 16.22 -5.46 11.21
C ASP A 31 14.84 -5.69 11.83
N PRO A 32 14.75 -6.15 13.10
CA PRO A 32 13.45 -6.36 13.76
C PRO A 32 12.63 -5.06 13.87
N ASP A 33 13.25 -3.88 13.85
CA ASP A 33 12.55 -2.60 13.86
C ASP A 33 11.90 -2.25 12.53
N SER A 34 12.50 -2.60 11.39
CA SER A 34 11.89 -2.38 10.08
C SER A 34 10.70 -3.34 9.90
N LEU A 35 10.86 -4.59 10.35
CA LEU A 35 9.80 -5.60 10.36
C LEU A 35 8.62 -5.18 11.22
N LYS A 36 8.87 -4.64 12.42
CA LYS A 36 7.81 -4.12 13.30
C LYS A 36 7.06 -2.94 12.66
N LYS A 37 7.76 -2.00 12.02
CA LYS A 37 7.14 -0.86 11.32
C LYS A 37 6.29 -1.32 10.13
N MET A 38 6.81 -2.24 9.33
CA MET A 38 6.06 -2.86 8.22
C MET A 38 4.84 -3.63 8.75
N GLY A 39 5.03 -4.44 9.79
CA GLY A 39 3.96 -5.21 10.43
C GLY A 39 2.88 -4.32 11.07
N MET A 40 3.25 -3.17 11.60
CA MET A 40 2.29 -2.19 12.14
C MET A 40 1.44 -1.57 11.02
N GLY A 41 2.04 -1.24 9.87
CA GLY A 41 1.31 -0.76 8.70
C GLY A 41 0.35 -1.81 8.15
N VAL A 42 0.81 -3.06 7.99
CA VAL A 42 -0.03 -4.18 7.54
C VAL A 42 -1.13 -4.49 8.57
N GLY A 43 -0.81 -4.47 9.86
CA GLY A 43 -1.77 -4.68 10.94
C GLY A 43 -2.87 -3.62 10.97
N ALA A 44 -2.51 -2.34 10.82
CA ALA A 44 -3.49 -1.26 10.71
C ALA A 44 -4.42 -1.46 9.51
N LEU A 45 -3.87 -1.88 8.36
CA LEU A 45 -4.66 -2.18 7.16
C LEU A 45 -5.67 -3.32 7.40
N ILE A 46 -5.24 -4.40 8.06
CA ILE A 46 -6.10 -5.53 8.41
C ILE A 46 -7.21 -5.09 9.36
N VAL A 47 -6.90 -4.27 10.37
CA VAL A 47 -7.91 -3.76 11.32
C VAL A 47 -8.97 -2.94 10.58
N VAL A 48 -8.57 -2.01 9.70
CA VAL A 48 -9.52 -1.21 8.92
C VAL A 48 -10.36 -2.08 7.99
N PHE A 49 -9.75 -3.10 7.38
CA PHE A 49 -10.46 -4.04 6.52
C PHE A 49 -11.50 -4.85 7.30
N LEU A 50 -11.15 -5.35 8.49
CA LEU A 50 -12.09 -6.09 9.35
C LEU A 50 -13.26 -5.21 9.79
N VAL A 51 -12.99 -3.98 10.24
CA VAL A 51 -14.06 -3.03 10.63
C VAL A 51 -14.99 -2.75 9.45
N SER A 52 -14.42 -2.55 8.26
CA SER A 52 -15.19 -2.33 7.04
C SER A 52 -16.00 -3.56 6.62
N PHE A 53 -15.46 -4.77 6.81
CA PHE A 53 -16.14 -6.03 6.49
C PHE A 53 -17.33 -6.30 7.41
N PHE A 54 -17.25 -5.90 8.68
CA PHE A 54 -18.38 -5.95 9.61
C PHE A 54 -19.44 -4.90 9.29
N LEU A 55 -19.04 -3.71 8.84
CA LEU A 55 -19.96 -2.63 8.47
C LEU A 55 -20.59 -2.82 7.09
N ALA A 56 -20.00 -3.62 6.22
CA ALA A 56 -20.49 -3.84 4.86
C ALA A 56 -21.79 -4.65 4.85
N ASP A 57 -22.86 -4.03 4.38
CA ASP A 57 -24.10 -4.71 4.04
C ASP A 57 -23.96 -5.51 2.74
N GLY A 58 -24.39 -6.77 2.79
CA GLY A 58 -24.32 -7.70 1.66
C GLY A 58 -25.50 -7.60 0.70
N THR A 59 -26.23 -6.48 0.72
CA THR A 59 -27.42 -6.28 -0.10
C THR A 59 -27.01 -6.25 -1.58
N PRO A 60 -27.36 -7.26 -2.39
CA PRO A 60 -26.98 -7.31 -3.78
C PRO A 60 -27.76 -6.24 -4.56
N GLN A 61 -27.05 -5.37 -5.27
CA GLN A 61 -27.62 -4.55 -6.33
C GLN A 61 -27.31 -5.22 -7.68
N GLY A 62 -28.32 -5.84 -8.30
CA GLY A 62 -28.20 -6.57 -9.58
C GLY A 62 -28.02 -8.09 -9.44
N ASP A 63 -27.51 -8.75 -10.48
CA ASP A 63 -27.30 -10.22 -10.58
C ASP A 63 -26.12 -10.77 -9.74
N ALA A 64 -25.55 -9.96 -8.85
CA ALA A 64 -24.42 -10.40 -8.02
C ALA A 64 -24.92 -11.23 -6.82
N SER A 65 -24.21 -12.33 -6.52
CA SER A 65 -24.40 -13.08 -5.27
C SER A 65 -24.19 -12.17 -4.07
N SER A 66 -25.01 -12.33 -3.02
CA SER A 66 -24.94 -11.55 -1.77
C SER A 66 -23.55 -11.55 -1.12
N THR A 67 -22.78 -12.63 -1.31
CA THR A 67 -21.40 -12.72 -0.82
C THR A 67 -20.45 -11.82 -1.62
N THR A 68 -20.58 -11.80 -2.94
CA THR A 68 -19.78 -10.93 -3.82
C THR A 68 -20.11 -9.47 -3.56
N ALA A 69 -21.39 -9.13 -3.42
CA ALA A 69 -21.83 -7.77 -3.09
C ALA A 69 -21.24 -7.29 -1.76
N LYS A 70 -21.23 -8.15 -0.73
CA LYS A 70 -20.62 -7.84 0.57
C LYS A 70 -19.12 -7.60 0.47
N MET A 71 -18.39 -8.43 -0.27
CA MET A 71 -16.94 -8.26 -0.46
C MET A 71 -16.59 -6.97 -1.20
N VAL A 72 -17.37 -6.62 -2.22
CA VAL A 72 -17.20 -5.37 -2.97
C VAL A 72 -17.51 -4.17 -2.07
N GLY A 73 -18.62 -4.20 -1.32
CA GLY A 73 -18.98 -3.14 -0.38
C GLY A 73 -17.95 -2.97 0.74
N ALA A 74 -17.42 -4.07 1.27
CA ALA A 74 -16.33 -4.05 2.27
C ALA A 74 -15.06 -3.44 1.69
N GLY A 75 -14.63 -3.88 0.50
CA GLY A 75 -13.44 -3.35 -0.16
C GLY A 75 -13.55 -1.86 -0.48
N LEU A 76 -14.72 -1.41 -0.94
CA LEU A 76 -14.96 -0.01 -1.25
C LEU A 76 -14.99 0.86 0.02
N THR A 77 -15.61 0.38 1.10
CA THR A 77 -15.63 1.05 2.41
C THR A 77 -14.22 1.17 2.99
N THR A 78 -13.43 0.09 2.94
CA THR A 78 -12.02 0.12 3.35
C THR A 78 -11.22 1.13 2.55
N PHE A 79 -11.41 1.16 1.23
CA PHE A 79 -10.73 2.10 0.36
C PHE A 79 -11.06 3.55 0.73
N TYR A 80 -12.32 3.90 0.96
CA TYR A 80 -12.70 5.26 1.34
C TYR A 80 -12.12 5.68 2.69
N ILE A 81 -12.12 4.80 3.69
CA ILE A 81 -11.52 5.10 5.00
C ILE A 81 -10.02 5.37 4.86
N LEU A 82 -9.30 4.52 4.12
CA LEU A 82 -7.87 4.70 3.90
C LEU A 82 -7.57 5.93 3.05
N ALA A 83 -8.40 6.25 2.05
CA ALA A 83 -8.23 7.42 1.21
C ALA A 83 -8.36 8.72 2.03
N ILE A 84 -9.37 8.83 2.89
CA ILE A 84 -9.54 9.97 3.79
C ILE A 84 -8.37 10.06 4.78
N GLY A 85 -7.96 8.92 5.36
CA GLY A 85 -6.81 8.84 6.25
C GLY A 85 -5.50 9.28 5.57
N ALA A 86 -5.30 8.88 4.31
CA ALA A 86 -4.13 9.26 3.52
C ALA A 86 -4.12 10.77 3.22
N ILE A 87 -5.25 11.34 2.79
CA ILE A 87 -5.38 12.77 2.56
C ILE A 87 -5.08 13.55 3.85
N GLY A 88 -5.68 13.16 4.98
CA GLY A 88 -5.43 13.79 6.27
C GLY A 88 -3.97 13.66 6.71
N GLY A 89 -3.36 12.49 6.51
CA GLY A 89 -1.95 12.24 6.80
C GLY A 89 -1.01 13.11 5.97
N ILE A 90 -1.28 13.26 4.67
CA ILE A 90 -0.52 14.14 3.78
C ILE A 90 -0.64 15.58 4.27
N VAL A 91 -1.85 16.08 4.52
CA VAL A 91 -2.06 17.46 5.01
C VAL A 91 -1.30 17.72 6.31
N TYR A 92 -1.38 16.80 7.28
CA TYR A 92 -0.62 16.92 8.53
C TYR A 92 0.89 16.95 8.30
N THR A 93 1.39 16.09 7.41
CA THR A 93 2.82 16.00 7.10
C THR A 93 3.32 17.27 6.43
N GLU A 94 2.55 17.82 5.49
CA GLU A 94 2.87 19.08 4.81
C GLU A 94 2.81 20.28 5.76
N ILE A 95 1.81 20.39 6.65
CA ILE A 95 1.74 21.46 7.65
C ILE A 95 2.92 21.38 8.62
N LYS A 96 3.23 20.19 9.13
CA LYS A 96 4.35 20.01 10.05
C LYS A 96 5.68 20.39 9.38
N LYS A 97 5.88 19.97 8.13
CA LYS A 97 7.07 20.30 7.34
C LYS A 97 7.18 21.80 7.01
N ALA A 98 6.05 22.50 6.88
CA ALA A 98 6.02 23.95 6.64
C ALA A 98 6.16 24.78 7.93
N ALA A 99 5.90 24.19 9.09
CA ALA A 99 6.02 24.83 10.41
C ALA A 99 7.42 24.67 11.04
N GLU A 100 8.26 23.80 10.48
CA GLU A 100 9.66 23.57 10.84
C GLU A 100 10.59 24.36 9.89
#